data_AF-A0AA38SG14-F1
#
_entry.id   AF-A0AA38SG14-F1
#
_cell.length_a   1.000
_cell.length_b   1.000
_cell.length_c   1.000
_cell.angle_alpha   90.00
_cell.angle_beta   90.00
_cell.angle_gamma   90.00
#
_symmetry.space_group_name_H-M   'P 1'
#
loop_
_entity.id
_entity.type
_entity.pdbx_description
1 polymer ?
#
loop_
_entity_poly.entity_id
_entity_poly.type
_entity_poly.pdbx_seq_one_letter_code
_entity_poly.pdbx_strand_id
1 'polypeptide(L)'
;MPAAALETGFILGMGAACFLSIFDSETVLENYDIWVNGKRQSYRSVPCEESICREELVYKHLRSHPRILRRHGLVEVHLEPTPLGNVRQHIEDHAEQPFPERTRLEMVLDVSVGLSYTHSRTLSSAAATCPSSTVPG
;
A
#
# COMPACT_ATOMS: atom_id res chain seq x y z
N MET A 1 -28.13 12.35 0.99
CA MET A 1 -26.81 12.57 1.62
C MET A 1 -25.85 11.59 1.00
N PRO A 2 -24.87 12.00 0.18
CA PRO A 2 -23.92 11.04 -0.38
C PRO A 2 -23.00 10.57 0.75
N ALA A 3 -22.79 9.26 0.85
CA ALA A 3 -21.78 8.70 1.74
C ALA A 3 -20.42 9.25 1.31
N ALA A 4 -19.69 9.88 2.22
CA ALA A 4 -18.32 10.31 1.94
C ALA A 4 -17.54 9.06 1.50
N ALA A 5 -16.94 9.10 0.31
CA ALA A 5 -16.09 8.03 -0.17
C ALA A 5 -14.92 7.93 0.82
N LEU A 6 -14.87 6.83 1.57
CA LEU A 6 -13.82 6.64 2.54
C LEU A 6 -12.51 6.37 1.78
N GLU A 7 -11.50 7.20 2.03
CA GLU A 7 -10.23 7.16 1.32
C GLU A 7 -9.29 6.08 1.88
N THR A 8 -8.42 5.53 1.03
CA THR A 8 -7.36 4.61 1.43
C THR A 8 -6.50 5.23 2.53
N GLY A 9 -6.23 4.46 3.59
CA GLY A 9 -5.51 4.91 4.76
C GLY A 9 -6.38 5.54 5.84
N PHE A 10 -7.67 5.77 5.59
CA PHE A 10 -8.61 6.20 6.64
C PHE A 10 -8.70 5.16 7.75
N ILE A 11 -8.42 5.56 8.99
CA ILE A 11 -8.41 4.67 10.15
C ILE A 11 -9.85 4.41 10.61
N LEU A 12 -10.26 3.15 10.50
CA LEU A 12 -11.56 2.65 10.97
C LEU A 12 -11.56 2.38 12.48
N GLY A 13 -10.41 1.98 13.03
CA GLY A 13 -10.32 1.63 14.44
C GLY A 13 -8.89 1.34 14.87
N MET A 14 -8.68 1.41 16.18
CA MET A 14 -7.39 1.14 16.81
C MET A 14 -7.55 -0.03 17.77
N GLY A 15 -6.79 -1.10 17.52
CA GLY A 15 -6.68 -2.24 18.41
C GLY A 15 -5.52 -2.08 19.39
N ALA A 16 -5.49 -2.95 20.40
CA ALA A 16 -4.39 -3.01 21.36
C ALA A 16 -3.05 -3.38 20.71
N ALA A 17 -3.04 -3.95 19.50
CA ALA A 17 -1.84 -4.35 18.76
C ALA A 17 -1.67 -3.68 17.38
N CYS A 18 -2.71 -3.09 16.79
CA CYS A 18 -2.73 -2.70 15.38
C CYS A 18 -3.67 -1.52 15.10
N PHE A 19 -3.62 -0.99 13.89
CA PHE A 19 -4.53 0.00 13.34
C PHE A 19 -5.29 -0.62 12.16
N LEU A 20 -6.61 -0.53 12.17
CA LEU A 20 -7.42 -0.93 11.03
C LEU A 20 -7.66 0.28 10.14
N SER A 21 -7.27 0.18 8.87
CA SER A 21 -7.52 1.21 7.87
C SER A 21 -8.16 0.66 6.62
N ILE A 22 -8.77 1.54 5.84
CA ILE A 22 -9.35 1.18 4.54
C ILE A 22 -8.23 1.02 3.53
N PHE A 23 -8.26 -0.08 2.78
CA PHE A 23 -7.38 -0.25 1.62
C PHE A 23 -8.11 0.13 0.34
N ASP A 24 -9.27 -0.48 0.13
CA ASP A 24 -10.17 -0.23 -0.99
C ASP A 24 -11.64 -0.40 -0.54
N SER A 25 -12.57 -0.45 -1.50
CA SER A 25 -14.00 -0.58 -1.22
C SER A 25 -14.42 -1.91 -0.60
N GLU A 26 -13.57 -2.94 -0.65
CA GLU A 26 -13.91 -4.31 -0.25
C GLU A 26 -13.01 -4.84 0.87
N THR A 27 -11.86 -4.20 1.11
CA THR A 27 -10.82 -4.71 2.00
C THR A 27 -10.31 -3.66 2.98
N VAL A 28 -9.93 -4.18 4.14
CA VAL A 28 -9.30 -3.41 5.22
C VAL A 28 -7.90 -3.95 5.46
N LEU A 29 -7.00 -3.06 5.84
CA LEU A 29 -5.66 -3.40 6.27
C LEU A 29 -5.57 -3.39 7.79
N GLU A 30 -4.92 -4.40 8.31
CA GLU A 30 -4.34 -4.38 9.65
C GLU A 30 -2.90 -3.87 9.54
N ASN A 31 -2.67 -2.68 10.09
CA ASN A 31 -1.43 -1.93 9.94
C ASN A 31 -0.73 -1.78 11.30
N TYR A 32 0.60 -1.75 11.26
CA TYR A 32 1.44 -1.39 12.40
C TYR A 32 2.05 0.00 12.24
N ASP A 33 2.18 0.46 10.99
CA ASP A 33 2.52 1.82 10.61
C ASP A 33 1.63 2.25 9.45
N ILE A 34 1.10 3.48 9.51
CA ILE A 34 0.21 4.06 8.52
C ILE A 34 0.85 5.31 7.97
N TRP A 35 1.10 5.30 6.67
CA TRP A 35 1.60 6.43 5.90
C TRP A 35 0.54 6.86 4.90
N VAL A 36 0.20 8.15 4.90
CA VAL A 36 -0.74 8.74 3.94
C VAL A 36 -0.09 9.98 3.37
N ASN A 37 -0.02 10.06 2.03
CA ASN A 37 0.59 11.18 1.31
C ASN A 37 2.04 11.48 1.77
N GLY A 38 2.83 10.43 2.02
CA GLY A 38 4.22 10.55 2.48
C GLY A 38 4.38 11.02 3.93
N LYS A 39 3.29 11.24 4.66
CA LYS A 39 3.32 11.59 6.08
C LYS A 39 2.87 10.41 6.93
N ARG A 40 3.69 10.06 7.92
CA ARG A 40 3.33 9.05 8.91
C ARG A 40 2.19 9.57 9.78
N GLN A 41 1.05 8.90 9.72
CA GLN A 41 -0.15 9.24 10.50
C GLN A 41 -0.21 8.52 11.84
N SER A 42 0.21 7.25 11.89
CA SER A 42 0.13 6.42 13.11
C SER A 42 1.13 5.29 13.05
N TYR A 43 1.79 4.98 14.16
CA TYR A 43 2.83 3.96 14.20
C TYR A 43 2.92 3.29 15.56
N ARG A 44 3.42 2.05 15.56
CA ARG A 44 3.82 1.31 16.76
C ARG A 44 5.29 1.60 17.08
N SER A 45 5.59 1.78 18.37
CA SER A 45 6.96 1.94 18.85
C SER A 45 7.69 0.61 19.06
N VAL A 46 6.97 -0.51 19.06
CA VAL A 46 7.50 -1.86 19.33
C VAL A 46 7.57 -2.65 18.02
N PRO A 47 8.64 -3.45 17.79
CA PRO A 47 8.72 -4.37 16.66
C PRO A 47 7.49 -5.28 16.56
N CYS A 48 7.03 -5.54 15.34
CA CYS A 48 5.79 -6.26 15.06
C CYS A 48 5.96 -7.47 14.14
N GLU A 49 7.15 -7.64 13.56
CA GLU A 49 7.49 -8.64 12.55
C GLU A 49 7.18 -10.06 13.04
N GLU A 50 7.51 -10.38 14.29
CA GLU A 50 7.22 -11.69 14.89
C GLU A 50 5.70 -11.92 15.03
N SER A 51 4.95 -10.88 15.40
CA SER A 51 3.50 -10.97 15.55
C SER A 51 2.84 -11.17 14.19
N ILE A 52 3.30 -10.46 13.17
CA ILE A 52 2.85 -10.61 11.78
C ILE A 52 3.11 -12.03 11.27
N CYS A 53 4.34 -12.54 11.44
CA CYS A 53 4.71 -13.89 11.02
C CYS A 53 3.87 -14.96 11.71
N ARG A 54 3.67 -14.83 13.03
CA ARG A 54 2.86 -15.79 13.80
C ARG A 54 1.41 -15.79 13.33
N GLU A 55 0.84 -14.63 13.06
CA GLU A 55 -0.53 -14.50 12.60
C GLU A 55 -0.70 -15.08 11.18
N GLU A 56 0.27 -14.83 10.28
CA GLU A 56 0.26 -15.41 8.93
C GLU A 56 0.26 -16.94 8.98
N LEU A 57 1.04 -17.54 9.87
CA LEU A 57 1.06 -19.00 10.07
C LEU A 57 -0.30 -19.53 10.56
N VAL A 58 -0.99 -18.80 11.43
CA VAL A 58 -2.33 -19.17 11.91
C VAL A 58 -3.33 -19.17 10.75
N TYR A 59 -3.36 -18.13 9.93
CA TYR A 59 -4.26 -18.06 8.77
C TYR A 59 -3.94 -19.12 7.71
N LYS A 60 -2.65 -19.39 7.45
CA LYS A 60 -2.22 -20.50 6.57
C LYS A 60 -2.72 -21.85 7.07
N HIS A 61 -2.69 -22.07 8.38
CA HIS A 61 -3.13 -23.33 8.99
C HIS A 61 -4.66 -23.49 8.97
N LEU A 62 -5.41 -22.43 9.31
CA LEU A 62 -6.87 -22.46 9.39
C LEU A 62 -7.55 -22.69 8.03
N ARG A 63 -6.88 -22.34 6.93
CA ARG A 63 -7.45 -22.32 5.56
C ARG A 63 -8.71 -21.43 5.49
N SER A 64 -9.36 -21.39 4.32
CA SER A 64 -10.59 -20.61 4.14
C SER A 64 -11.76 -21.27 4.88
N HIS A 65 -12.42 -20.55 5.78
CA HIS A 65 -13.61 -21.00 6.48
C HIS A 65 -14.70 -19.90 6.44
N PRO A 66 -15.98 -20.23 6.16
CA PRO A 66 -17.04 -19.23 5.95
C PRO A 66 -17.39 -18.38 7.17
N ARG A 67 -16.88 -18.74 8.36
CA ARG A 67 -17.10 -18.00 9.62
C ARG A 67 -15.82 -17.42 10.23
N ILE A 68 -14.70 -17.51 9.51
CA ILE A 68 -13.44 -16.89 9.91
C ILE A 68 -13.15 -15.82 8.88
N LEU A 69 -12.70 -14.65 9.33
CA LEU A 69 -12.33 -13.57 8.42
C LEU A 69 -11.30 -14.08 7.41
N ARG A 70 -11.52 -13.79 6.14
CA ARG A 70 -10.60 -14.20 5.10
C ARG A 70 -9.42 -13.23 5.07
N ARG A 71 -8.22 -13.74 5.26
CA ARG A 71 -6.99 -12.98 5.00
C ARG A 71 -6.62 -13.10 3.52
N HIS A 72 -6.48 -11.96 2.85
CA HIS A 72 -6.14 -11.91 1.43
C HIS A 72 -4.63 -12.00 1.18
N GLY A 73 -3.80 -11.51 2.10
CA GLY A 73 -2.35 -11.59 1.99
C GLY A 73 -1.63 -10.71 3.00
N LEU A 74 -0.32 -10.56 2.77
CA LEU A 74 0.54 -9.55 3.38
C LEU A 74 0.89 -8.52 2.31
N VAL A 75 0.77 -7.24 2.66
CA VAL A 75 1.22 -6.15 1.80
C VAL A 75 2.37 -5.46 2.51
N GLU A 76 3.56 -5.58 1.94
CA GLU A 76 4.71 -4.80 2.36
C GLU A 76 4.78 -3.55 1.48
N VAL A 77 4.49 -2.39 2.07
CA VAL A 77 4.54 -1.12 1.35
C VAL A 77 5.87 -0.44 1.68
N HIS A 78 6.87 -0.65 0.82
CA HIS A 78 8.09 0.15 0.82
C HIS A 78 7.84 1.42 0.00
N LEU A 79 7.52 2.53 0.68
CA LEU A 79 7.51 3.85 0.04
C LEU A 79 8.91 4.44 0.18
N GLU A 80 9.60 4.71 -0.92
CA GLU A 80 10.75 5.60 -0.87
C GLU A 80 10.28 6.98 -0.36
N PRO A 81 10.91 7.55 0.68
CA PRO A 81 10.57 8.88 1.13
C PRO A 81 10.90 9.87 0.02
N THR A 82 9.89 10.46 -0.61
CA THR A 82 10.05 11.57 -1.54
C THR A 82 10.31 12.84 -0.73
N PRO A 83 11.53 13.40 -0.74
CA PRO A 83 11.92 14.52 0.12
C PRO A 83 11.13 15.82 -0.15
N LEU A 84 10.45 15.90 -1.29
CA LEU A 84 9.63 17.04 -1.71
C LEU A 84 8.11 16.77 -1.56
N GLY A 85 7.72 15.67 -0.93
CA GLY A 85 6.31 15.25 -0.89
C GLY A 85 5.81 14.83 -2.28
N ASN A 86 4.50 14.93 -2.51
CA ASN A 86 3.92 14.60 -3.82
C ASN A 86 3.84 15.86 -4.70
N VAL A 87 3.93 15.64 -6.02
CA VAL A 87 3.91 16.72 -7.04
C VAL A 87 2.67 17.61 -6.94
N ARG A 88 1.51 17.04 -6.59
CA ARG A 88 0.27 17.81 -6.45
C ARG A 88 0.37 18.81 -5.30
N GLN A 89 0.77 18.36 -4.11
CA GLN A 89 0.94 19.23 -2.94
C GLN A 89 1.95 20.33 -3.24
N HIS A 90 3.04 19.99 -3.93
CA HIS A 90 4.03 20.98 -4.33
C HIS A 90 3.45 22.05 -5.27
N ILE A 91 2.62 21.67 -6.25
CA ILE A 91 1.94 22.60 -7.16
C ILE A 91 0.93 23.48 -6.40
N GLU A 92 0.21 22.91 -5.44
CA GLU A 92 -0.76 23.63 -4.60
C GLU A 92 -0.06 24.65 -3.68
N ASP A 93 1.05 24.25 -3.05
CA ASP A 93 1.83 25.10 -2.13
C ASP A 93 2.57 26.23 -2.87
N HIS A 94 2.85 26.06 -4.17
CA HIS A 94 3.64 26.98 -4.99
C HIS A 94 2.85 27.49 -6.21
N ALA A 95 1.54 27.68 -6.08
CA ALA A 95 0.68 28.13 -7.18
C ALA A 95 1.13 29.45 -7.83
N GLU A 96 1.67 30.36 -7.02
CA GLU A 96 2.18 31.68 -7.46
C GLU A 96 3.60 31.61 -8.05
N GLN A 97 4.31 30.49 -7.87
CA GLN A 97 5.65 30.27 -8.40
C GLN A 97 5.78 28.83 -8.93
N PRO A 98 5.15 28.54 -10.08
CA PRO A 98 5.22 27.20 -10.66
C PRO A 98 6.65 26.88 -11.08
N PHE A 99 6.94 25.57 -11.17
CA PHE A 99 8.21 25.11 -11.71
C PHE A 99 8.49 25.71 -13.10
N PRO A 100 9.77 26.01 -13.40
CA PRO A 100 10.18 26.39 -14.74
C PRO A 100 9.64 25.41 -15.78
N GLU A 101 9.27 25.92 -16.96
CA GLU A 101 8.69 25.12 -18.04
C GLU A 101 9.50 23.86 -18.35
N ARG A 102 10.83 23.99 -18.38
CA ARG A 102 11.75 22.87 -18.58
C ARG A 102 11.56 21.76 -17.54
N THR A 103 11.51 22.11 -16.26
CA THR A 103 11.31 21.13 -15.18
C THR A 103 9.94 20.46 -15.30
N ARG A 104 8.89 21.19 -15.68
CA ARG A 104 7.57 20.61 -15.93
C ARG A 104 7.59 19.61 -17.09
N LEU A 105 8.33 19.91 -18.17
CA LEU A 105 8.50 19.00 -19.30
C LEU A 105 9.28 17.74 -18.92
N GLU A 106 10.33 17.87 -18.11
CA GLU A 106 11.10 16.73 -17.57
C GLU A 106 10.21 15.84 -16.69
N MET A 107 9.41 16.42 -15.80
CA MET A 107 8.44 15.67 -14.98
C MET A 107 7.40 14.92 -15.83
N VAL A 108 6.88 15.56 -16.89
CA VAL A 108 5.94 14.93 -17.83
C VAL A 108 6.60 13.78 -18.58
N LEU A 109 7.86 13.95 -18.98
CA LEU A 109 8.64 12.90 -19.64
C LEU A 109 8.85 11.70 -18.71
N ASP A 110 9.27 11.94 -17.46
CA ASP A 110 9.51 10.87 -16.47
C ASP A 110 8.24 10.05 -16.22
N VAL A 111 7.09 10.71 -16.05
CA VAL A 111 5.78 10.06 -15.90
C VAL A 111 5.45 9.24 -17.15
N SER A 112 5.68 9.79 -18.34
CA SER A 112 5.39 9.12 -19.61
C SER A 112 6.25 7.86 -19.81
N VAL A 113 7.54 7.93 -19.46
CA VAL A 113 8.46 6.78 -19.53
C VAL A 113 8.04 5.69 -18.53
N GLY A 114 7.75 6.06 -17.29
CA GLY A 114 7.29 5.12 -16.26
C GLY A 114 5.98 4.41 -16.65
N LEU A 115 5.04 5.16 -17.24
CA LEU A 115 3.78 4.62 -17.73
C LEU A 115 4.00 3.63 -18.89
N SER A 116 4.86 4.00 -19.85
CA SER A 116 5.22 3.14 -20.98
C SER A 116 5.89 1.84 -20.52
N TYR A 117 6.80 1.92 -19.54
CA TYR A 117 7.45 0.75 -18.95
C TYR A 117 6.46 -0.16 -18.25
N THR A 118 5.54 0.40 -17.46
CA THR A 118 4.51 -0.35 -16.77
C THR A 118 3.65 -1.11 -17.77
N HIS A 119 3.10 -0.43 -18.78
CA HIS A 119 2.29 -1.05 -19.84
C HIS A 119 3.03 -2.17 -20.59
N SER A 120 4.35 -2.06 -20.76
CA SER A 120 5.15 -3.10 -21.42
C SER A 120 5.27 -4.40 -20.59
N ARG A 121 5.06 -4.33 -19.26
CA ARG A 121 5.23 -5.44 -18.33
C ARG A 121 3.93 -6.03 -17.81
N THR A 122 2.85 -5.25 -17.70
CA THR A 122 1.56 -5.75 -17.18
C THR A 122 0.89 -6.79 -18.06
N LEU A 123 1.30 -6.94 -19.34
CA LEU A 123 0.79 -7.97 -20.23
C LEU A 123 1.46 -9.35 -20.06
N SER A 124 2.50 -9.48 -19.22
CA SER A 124 3.31 -10.72 -19.13
C SER A 124 3.31 -11.43 -17.77
N SER A 125 2.70 -10.87 -16.70
CA SER A 125 2.79 -11.45 -15.35
C SER A 125 1.47 -12.00 -14.78
N ALA A 126 0.55 -12.46 -15.63
CA ALA A 126 -0.67 -13.16 -15.19
C ALA A 126 -0.55 -14.70 -15.23
N ALA A 127 0.62 -15.27 -15.55
CA ALA A 127 0.81 -16.71 -15.53
C ALA A 127 2.20 -17.09 -14.98
N ALA A 128 2.19 -18.08 -14.07
CA ALA A 128 3.33 -18.71 -13.41
C ALA A 128 3.99 -17.87 -12.30
N THR A 129 3.78 -18.18 -11.02
CA THR A 129 4.40 -19.38 -10.42
C THR A 129 3.72 -19.77 -9.10
N CYS A 130 3.13 -20.97 -9.05
CA CYS A 130 2.96 -21.73 -7.80
C CYS A 130 4.29 -22.41 -7.47
N PRO A 131 4.80 -22.38 -6.23
CA PRO A 131 5.87 -23.27 -5.83
C PRO A 131 5.29 -24.66 -5.55
N SER A 132 5.77 -25.62 -6.33
CA SER A 132 5.63 -27.05 -6.17
C SER A 132 5.94 -27.53 -4.75
N SER A 133 5.09 -28.41 -4.25
CA SER A 133 5.34 -29.31 -3.14
C SER A 133 6.60 -30.15 -3.37
N THR A 134 7.53 -30.17 -2.42
CA THR A 134 8.52 -31.25 -2.28
C THR A 134 8.83 -31.47 -0.79
N VAL A 135 8.38 -32.61 -0.29
CA VAL A 135 8.83 -33.23 0.96
C VAL A 135 9.99 -34.15 0.59
N PRO A 136 11.07 -34.25 1.39
CA PRO A 136 11.86 -35.46 1.45
C PRO A 136 11.67 -36.14 2.82
N GLY A 137 11.53 -37.46 2.76
CA GLY A 137 11.51 -38.36 3.93
C GLY A 137 12.89 -38.78 4.39
#